data_AF-A0A1P8NHZ9-F1
#
_entry.id   AF-A0A1P8NHZ9-F1
#
_cell.length_a   1.000
_cell.length_b   1.000
_cell.length_c   1.000
_cell.angle_alpha   90.00
_cell.angle_beta   90.00
_cell.angle_gamma   90.00
#
_symmetry.space_group_name_H-M   'P 1'
#
loop_
_entity.id
_entity.type
_entity.pdbx_description
1 polymer ?
#
loop_
_entity_poly.entity_id
_entity_poly.type
_entity_poly.pdbx_seq_one_letter_code
_entity_poly.pdbx_strand_id
1 'polypeptide(L)'
;MARTRDDENQDRAADGGQEPDWPWFLPAPEEERAGWSATDSAVTEDPGAFAALHAEIDLVVRAVVLLELVGERHEVTESSALPLVDVRTLVERWELPTGAEPVESMWDVPELVGPWTALTAGGWIELTGTGARPGEGSSPYVPAEEDPDAFILFARALMGILLLTLSQQEVDQGGFEGGADTFAALFYVTSAEGLTVPDILSGGSDMPRVPRAPGGGPDLDQALRLMYTISDLTRLSAYGLVRRDSERAAPDTHYRANLAVMAVVASTADLLFHGPDQS
;
A
#
# COMPACT_ATOMS: atom_id res chain seq x y z
N MET A 1 11.63 -0.52 67.21
CA MET A 1 10.61 -0.33 66.18
C MET A 1 11.16 0.63 65.14
N ALA A 2 11.56 0.10 63.99
CA ALA A 2 11.72 0.76 62.68
C ALA A 2 12.56 -0.19 61.79
N ARG A 3 11.89 -1.06 61.03
CA ARG A 3 12.46 -1.75 59.86
C ARG A 3 11.57 -1.31 58.68
N THR A 4 12.15 -0.57 57.75
CA THR A 4 11.53 -0.29 56.46
C THR A 4 12.63 -0.18 55.42
N ARG A 5 12.39 -0.80 54.26
CA ARG A 5 13.15 -0.83 53.00
C ARG A 5 14.32 -1.81 52.94
N ASP A 6 14.00 -3.03 52.51
CA ASP A 6 14.90 -3.92 51.76
C ASP A 6 14.09 -4.91 50.88
N ASP A 7 12.97 -4.47 50.28
CA ASP A 7 12.07 -5.33 49.46
C ASP A 7 11.72 -4.75 48.06
N GLU A 8 12.48 -3.78 47.53
CA GLU A 8 12.17 -3.19 46.20
C GLU A 8 13.36 -3.19 45.22
N ASN A 9 14.17 -4.24 45.20
CA ASN A 9 15.26 -4.31 44.21
C ASN A 9 15.49 -5.70 43.61
N GLN A 10 14.40 -6.42 43.34
CA GLN A 10 14.45 -7.73 42.67
C GLN A 10 13.36 -7.94 41.63
N ASP A 11 13.01 -6.87 40.87
CA ASP A 11 12.04 -6.97 39.76
C ASP A 11 12.44 -6.13 38.53
N ARG A 12 13.73 -5.88 38.35
CA ARG A 12 14.27 -5.21 37.16
C ARG A 12 15.55 -5.89 36.68
N ALA A 13 15.40 -7.12 36.20
CA ALA A 13 16.39 -7.71 35.31
C ALA A 13 15.69 -8.69 34.35
N ALA A 14 15.91 -8.44 33.06
CA ALA A 14 15.59 -9.30 31.92
C ALA A 14 14.14 -9.32 31.43
N ASP A 15 13.58 -8.14 31.13
CA ASP A 15 12.79 -8.02 29.89
C ASP A 15 13.82 -8.00 28.74
N GLY A 16 14.24 -9.20 28.34
CA GLY A 16 15.13 -9.37 27.20
C GLY A 16 14.33 -8.94 25.97
N GLY A 17 14.74 -7.84 25.34
CA GLY A 17 14.15 -7.34 24.11
C GLY A 17 14.03 -8.48 23.11
N GLN A 18 12.82 -9.02 23.01
CA GLN A 18 12.48 -10.02 22.03
C GLN A 18 12.51 -9.28 20.70
N GLU A 19 13.46 -9.62 19.84
CA GLU A 19 13.46 -9.13 18.46
C GLU A 19 12.05 -9.30 17.89
N PRO A 20 11.50 -8.28 17.20
CA PRO A 20 10.18 -8.42 16.60
C PRO A 20 10.18 -9.67 15.72
N ASP A 21 9.29 -10.60 16.04
CA ASP A 21 9.18 -11.92 15.41
C ASP A 21 8.86 -11.72 13.91
N TRP A 22 9.90 -11.87 13.08
CA TRP A 22 9.81 -11.66 11.64
C TRP A 22 8.70 -12.52 11.03
N PRO A 23 7.88 -12.00 10.10
CA PRO A 23 6.73 -12.74 9.59
C PRO A 23 7.19 -14.04 8.91
N TRP A 24 6.71 -15.19 9.39
CA TRP A 24 7.12 -16.52 8.89
C TRP A 24 6.82 -16.76 7.41
N PHE A 25 5.91 -15.98 6.84
CA PHE A 25 5.47 -16.05 5.45
C PHE A 25 6.26 -15.13 4.52
N LEU A 26 7.22 -14.35 5.05
CA LEU A 26 8.14 -13.54 4.26
C LEU A 26 9.50 -14.23 4.15
N PRO A 27 10.26 -13.99 3.06
CA PRO A 27 11.64 -14.45 2.94
C PRO A 27 12.52 -13.91 4.08
N ALA A 28 13.67 -14.54 4.31
CA ALA A 28 14.56 -14.13 5.40
C ALA A 28 15.16 -12.73 5.12
N PRO A 29 15.28 -11.86 6.14
CA PRO A 29 15.71 -10.46 5.94
C PRO A 29 17.17 -10.30 5.47
N GLU A 30 18.02 -11.33 5.63
CA GLU A 30 19.41 -11.33 5.18
C GLU A 30 19.56 -11.51 3.66
N GLU A 31 18.55 -12.05 2.98
CA GLU A 31 18.61 -12.38 1.55
C GLU A 31 18.45 -11.15 0.65
N GLU A 32 17.88 -10.03 1.13
CA GLU A 32 17.51 -8.88 0.29
C GLU A 32 18.18 -7.53 0.59
N ARG A 33 18.80 -7.34 1.78
CA ARG A 33 19.42 -6.05 2.15
C ARG A 33 20.49 -5.54 1.17
N ALA A 34 21.10 -6.42 0.37
CA ALA A 34 22.05 -6.04 -0.66
C ALA A 34 21.41 -5.43 -1.92
N GLY A 35 20.13 -5.73 -2.20
CA GLY A 35 19.40 -5.21 -3.37
C GLY A 35 18.87 -3.80 -3.17
N TRP A 36 18.42 -3.46 -1.96
CA TRP A 36 17.75 -2.19 -1.67
C TRP A 36 18.67 -0.95 -1.76
N SER A 37 19.98 -1.12 -1.53
CA SER A 37 20.96 -0.03 -1.68
C SER A 37 21.31 0.30 -3.14
N ALA A 38 21.01 -0.60 -4.10
CA ALA A 38 21.33 -0.40 -5.51
C ALA A 38 20.26 0.43 -6.24
N THR A 39 19.02 0.41 -5.75
CA THR A 39 17.87 1.08 -6.37
C THR A 39 17.99 2.60 -6.36
N ASP A 40 18.70 3.17 -5.38
CA ASP A 40 18.91 4.62 -5.28
C ASP A 40 19.94 5.15 -6.30
N SER A 41 20.85 4.29 -6.78
CA SER A 41 21.92 4.69 -7.73
C SER A 41 21.57 4.46 -9.19
N ALA A 42 20.66 3.54 -9.52
CA ALA A 42 20.25 3.26 -10.90
C ALA A 42 19.22 4.26 -11.46
N VAL A 43 18.58 5.04 -10.58
CA VAL A 43 17.44 5.93 -10.89
C VAL A 43 17.87 7.29 -11.47
N THR A 44 19.15 7.64 -11.34
CA THR A 44 19.65 9.00 -11.60
C THR A 44 20.20 9.19 -13.03
N GLU A 45 20.30 8.14 -13.84
CA GLU A 45 20.99 8.20 -15.14
C GLU A 45 20.07 8.58 -16.33
N ASP A 46 18.74 8.39 -16.22
CA ASP A 46 17.75 8.78 -17.25
C ASP A 46 16.37 9.07 -16.62
N PRO A 47 16.05 10.36 -16.38
CA PRO A 47 14.75 10.78 -15.85
C PRO A 47 13.55 10.35 -16.72
N GLY A 48 13.72 10.27 -18.04
CA GLY A 48 12.65 9.86 -18.95
C GLY A 48 12.30 8.38 -18.79
N ALA A 49 13.30 7.51 -18.68
CA ALA A 49 13.09 6.09 -18.39
C ALA A 49 12.44 5.88 -17.02
N PHE A 50 12.80 6.69 -16.02
CA PHE A 50 12.23 6.59 -14.68
C PHE A 50 10.79 7.13 -14.61
N ALA A 51 10.47 8.20 -15.34
CA ALA A 51 9.11 8.70 -15.50
C ALA A 51 8.21 7.65 -16.18
N ALA A 52 8.73 6.90 -17.17
CA ALA A 52 8.01 5.81 -17.80
C ALA A 52 7.61 4.72 -16.79
N LEU A 53 8.49 4.36 -15.83
CA LEU A 53 8.13 3.40 -14.77
C LEU A 53 6.97 3.91 -13.90
N HIS A 54 6.88 5.20 -13.61
CA HIS A 54 5.75 5.77 -12.88
C HIS A 54 4.47 5.79 -13.71
N ALA A 55 4.58 6.04 -15.01
CA ALA A 55 3.46 6.05 -15.95
C ALA A 55 2.87 4.66 -16.21
N GLU A 56 3.58 3.59 -15.87
CA GLU A 56 3.07 2.21 -15.91
C GLU A 56 2.24 1.82 -14.67
N ILE A 57 2.25 2.65 -13.62
CA ILE A 57 1.54 2.35 -12.37
C ILE A 57 0.07 2.74 -12.54
N ASP A 58 -0.83 1.76 -12.46
CA ASP A 58 -2.28 1.95 -12.62
C ASP A 58 -2.84 3.02 -11.67
N LEU A 59 -2.35 3.10 -10.43
CA LEU A 59 -2.71 4.17 -9.48
C LEU A 59 -2.46 5.57 -10.07
N VAL A 60 -1.29 5.78 -10.67
CA VAL A 60 -0.87 7.07 -11.24
C VAL A 60 -1.69 7.37 -12.49
N VAL A 61 -1.83 6.38 -13.39
CA VAL A 61 -2.63 6.51 -14.62
C VAL A 61 -4.08 6.90 -14.30
N ARG A 62 -4.71 6.20 -13.35
CA ARG A 62 -6.09 6.46 -12.95
C ARG A 62 -6.23 7.81 -12.26
N ALA A 63 -5.26 8.20 -11.43
CA ALA A 63 -5.27 9.51 -10.79
C ALA A 63 -5.22 10.67 -11.81
N VAL A 64 -4.41 10.55 -12.86
CA VAL A 64 -4.39 11.54 -13.96
C VAL A 64 -5.75 11.63 -14.65
N VAL A 65 -6.37 10.49 -14.97
CA VAL A 65 -7.71 10.47 -15.58
C VAL A 65 -8.76 11.12 -14.66
N LEU A 66 -8.65 10.94 -13.35
CA LEU A 66 -9.55 11.60 -12.39
C LEU A 66 -9.32 13.12 -12.32
N LEU A 67 -8.08 13.60 -12.41
CA LEU A 67 -7.78 15.02 -12.49
C LEU A 67 -8.35 15.65 -13.76
N GLU A 68 -8.24 14.96 -14.90
CA GLU A 68 -8.86 15.38 -16.16
C GLU A 68 -10.39 15.43 -16.06
N LEU A 69 -11.00 14.42 -15.43
CA LEU A 69 -12.44 14.37 -15.20
C LEU A 69 -12.91 15.54 -14.33
N VAL A 70 -12.16 15.87 -13.28
CA VAL A 70 -12.50 16.99 -12.39
C VAL A 70 -12.48 18.33 -13.15
N GLY A 71 -11.58 18.49 -14.12
CA GLY A 71 -11.50 19.69 -14.95
C GLY A 71 -11.39 20.96 -14.10
N GLU A 72 -12.11 22.03 -14.44
CA GLU A 72 -12.18 23.23 -13.58
C GLU A 72 -13.06 23.02 -12.34
N ARG A 73 -14.10 22.21 -12.49
CA ARG A 73 -15.08 21.84 -11.45
C ARG A 73 -15.88 20.64 -11.92
N HIS A 74 -16.12 19.71 -11.00
CA HIS A 74 -16.98 18.55 -11.22
C HIS A 74 -17.99 18.37 -10.08
N GLU A 75 -19.16 17.82 -10.38
CA GLU A 75 -20.15 17.54 -9.34
C GLU A 75 -19.80 16.24 -8.60
N VAL A 76 -20.03 16.25 -7.28
CA VAL A 76 -19.92 15.05 -6.44
C VAL A 76 -21.19 14.89 -5.61
N THR A 77 -21.43 13.67 -5.18
CA THR A 77 -22.52 13.32 -4.26
C THR A 77 -22.29 13.91 -2.87
N GLU A 78 -23.30 13.86 -1.99
CA GLU A 78 -23.19 14.33 -0.60
C GLU A 78 -22.13 13.58 0.22
N SER A 79 -21.83 12.33 -0.16
CA SER A 79 -20.74 11.55 0.44
C SER A 79 -19.38 11.83 -0.22
N SER A 80 -19.25 12.91 -0.99
CA SER A 80 -18.03 13.27 -1.73
C SER A 80 -17.56 12.22 -2.74
N ALA A 81 -18.47 11.36 -3.21
CA ALA A 81 -18.19 10.37 -4.24
C ALA A 81 -18.55 10.88 -5.64
N LEU A 82 -17.90 10.34 -6.67
CA LEU A 82 -18.29 10.56 -8.05
C LEU A 82 -19.74 10.10 -8.30
N PRO A 83 -20.51 10.82 -9.13
CA PRO A 83 -21.81 10.38 -9.61
C PRO A 83 -21.73 9.00 -10.26
N LEU A 84 -22.77 8.16 -10.06
CA LEU A 84 -22.78 6.78 -10.55
C LEU A 84 -22.63 6.67 -12.09
N VAL A 85 -23.03 7.70 -12.83
CA VAL A 85 -22.81 7.77 -14.28
C VAL A 85 -21.34 7.84 -14.64
N ASP A 86 -20.54 8.61 -13.89
CA ASP A 86 -19.10 8.73 -14.12
C ASP A 86 -18.38 7.47 -13.67
N VAL A 87 -18.78 6.91 -12.52
CA VAL A 87 -18.28 5.62 -12.02
C VAL A 87 -18.45 4.53 -13.07
N ARG A 88 -19.65 4.39 -13.64
CA ARG A 88 -19.92 3.38 -14.70
C ARG A 88 -19.09 3.64 -15.96
N THR A 89 -18.93 4.90 -16.35
CA THR A 89 -18.11 5.28 -17.50
C THR A 89 -16.64 4.90 -17.29
N LEU A 90 -16.10 5.14 -16.09
CA LEU A 90 -14.71 4.80 -15.77
C LEU A 90 -14.52 3.28 -15.65
N VAL A 91 -15.47 2.57 -15.03
CA VAL A 91 -15.48 1.10 -14.96
C VAL A 91 -15.44 0.48 -16.35
N GLU A 92 -16.26 0.97 -17.28
CA GLU A 92 -16.27 0.52 -18.67
C GLU A 92 -14.96 0.88 -19.38
N ARG A 93 -14.50 2.13 -19.24
CA ARG A 93 -13.27 2.63 -19.87
C ARG A 93 -12.03 1.84 -19.45
N TRP A 94 -11.97 1.39 -18.20
CA TRP A 94 -10.84 0.65 -17.65
C TRP A 94 -11.05 -0.87 -17.68
N GLU A 95 -12.14 -1.34 -18.28
CA GLU A 95 -12.48 -2.76 -18.38
C GLU A 95 -12.44 -3.48 -17.02
N LEU A 96 -12.88 -2.78 -15.96
CA LEU A 96 -12.77 -3.31 -14.60
C LEU A 96 -13.69 -4.52 -14.41
N PRO A 97 -13.22 -5.56 -13.72
CA PRO A 97 -14.04 -6.70 -13.38
C PRO A 97 -15.09 -6.27 -12.35
N THR A 98 -16.28 -5.94 -12.82
CA THR A 98 -17.45 -5.86 -11.95
C THR A 98 -17.94 -7.29 -11.70
N GLY A 99 -18.12 -7.63 -10.43
CA GLY A 99 -18.62 -8.95 -10.04
C GLY A 99 -20.03 -9.21 -10.57
N ALA A 100 -20.69 -10.24 -10.05
CA ALA A 100 -22.09 -10.50 -10.39
C ALA A 100 -23.05 -9.41 -9.87
N GLU A 101 -22.61 -8.62 -8.88
CA GLU A 101 -23.41 -7.58 -8.25
C GLU A 101 -23.24 -6.23 -8.97
N PRO A 102 -24.31 -5.45 -9.11
CA PRO A 102 -24.25 -4.15 -9.75
C PRO A 102 -23.46 -3.15 -8.88
N VAL A 103 -22.67 -2.29 -9.54
CA VAL A 103 -22.04 -1.14 -8.86
C VAL A 103 -23.12 -0.14 -8.43
N GLU A 104 -23.19 0.12 -7.12
CA GLU A 104 -24.16 1.05 -6.51
C GLU A 104 -23.55 2.41 -6.21
N SER A 105 -22.25 2.45 -5.93
CA SER A 105 -21.49 3.65 -5.59
C SER A 105 -20.03 3.57 -6.06
N MET A 106 -19.32 4.70 -6.04
CA MET A 106 -17.87 4.73 -6.27
C MET A 106 -17.10 3.87 -5.26
N TRP A 107 -17.61 3.77 -4.02
CA TRP A 107 -16.96 3.07 -2.92
C TRP A 107 -16.94 1.54 -3.10
N ASP A 108 -17.77 1.01 -4.02
CA ASP A 108 -17.78 -0.40 -4.40
C ASP A 108 -16.70 -0.74 -5.44
N VAL A 109 -15.95 0.26 -5.91
CA VAL A 109 -14.92 0.12 -6.97
C VAL A 109 -13.57 0.57 -6.41
N PRO A 110 -12.81 -0.32 -5.73
CA PRO A 110 -11.55 0.04 -5.10
C PRO A 110 -10.55 0.73 -6.06
N GLU A 111 -10.55 0.34 -7.34
CA GLU A 111 -9.75 0.94 -8.41
C GLU A 111 -9.99 2.44 -8.59
N LEU A 112 -11.16 2.95 -8.18
CA LEU A 112 -11.48 4.37 -8.10
C LEU A 112 -11.17 4.95 -6.72
N VAL A 113 -11.50 4.20 -5.65
CA VAL A 113 -11.35 4.65 -4.26
C VAL A 113 -9.92 5.02 -3.92
N GLY A 114 -8.94 4.18 -4.26
CA GLY A 114 -7.53 4.44 -3.95
C GLY A 114 -7.01 5.74 -4.56
N PRO A 115 -7.05 5.91 -5.89
CA PRO A 115 -6.65 7.15 -6.54
C PRO A 115 -7.42 8.39 -6.05
N TRP A 116 -8.76 8.29 -5.89
CA TRP A 116 -9.57 9.41 -5.39
C TRP A 116 -9.19 9.83 -3.97
N THR A 117 -8.96 8.84 -3.09
CA THR A 117 -8.52 9.08 -1.70
C THR A 117 -7.16 9.76 -1.67
N ALA A 118 -6.20 9.29 -2.46
CA ALA A 118 -4.86 9.90 -2.52
C ALA A 118 -4.90 11.34 -3.06
N LEU A 119 -5.71 11.59 -4.10
CA LEU A 119 -5.85 12.91 -4.70
C LEU A 119 -6.49 13.92 -3.75
N THR A 120 -7.52 13.51 -3.01
CA THR A 120 -8.20 14.37 -2.02
C THR A 120 -7.33 14.61 -0.79
N ALA A 121 -6.71 13.55 -0.23
CA ALA A 121 -5.82 13.65 0.92
C ALA A 121 -4.58 14.51 0.63
N GLY A 122 -4.04 14.43 -0.59
CA GLY A 122 -2.89 15.24 -1.00
C GLY A 122 -3.23 16.63 -1.52
N GLY A 123 -4.50 17.01 -1.54
CA GLY A 123 -4.97 18.35 -1.88
C GLY A 123 -4.98 18.68 -3.38
N TRP A 124 -4.86 17.68 -4.25
CA TRP A 124 -5.02 17.86 -5.70
C TRP A 124 -6.48 17.99 -6.10
N ILE A 125 -7.38 17.37 -5.34
CA ILE A 125 -8.81 17.54 -5.45
C ILE A 125 -9.32 18.17 -4.15
N GLU A 126 -9.89 19.35 -4.26
CA GLU A 126 -10.57 20.02 -3.16
C GLU A 126 -12.08 19.78 -3.24
N LEU A 127 -12.63 19.20 -2.17
CA LEU A 127 -14.05 18.93 -2.03
C LEU A 127 -14.76 20.13 -1.38
N THR A 128 -15.86 20.57 -1.97
CA THR A 128 -16.66 21.73 -1.56
C THR A 128 -18.15 21.42 -1.60
N GLY A 129 -18.72 20.99 -0.48
CA GLY A 129 -20.14 20.61 -0.40
C GLY A 129 -20.47 19.48 -1.37
N THR A 130 -20.94 19.82 -2.57
CA THR A 130 -21.29 18.89 -3.67
C THR A 130 -20.45 19.09 -4.93
N GLY A 131 -19.27 19.74 -4.82
CA GLY A 131 -18.37 19.94 -5.94
C GLY A 131 -16.93 19.53 -5.63
N ALA A 132 -16.24 18.98 -6.61
CA ALA A 132 -14.79 18.81 -6.63
C ALA A 132 -14.18 19.88 -7.55
N ARG A 133 -13.01 20.39 -7.19
CA ARG A 133 -12.21 21.28 -8.05
C ARG A 133 -10.72 20.97 -7.89
N PRO A 134 -9.87 21.38 -8.84
CA PRO A 134 -8.44 21.28 -8.68
C PRO A 134 -7.97 22.09 -7.47
N GLY A 135 -7.04 21.51 -6.73
CA GLY A 135 -6.18 22.20 -5.77
C GLY A 135 -4.72 22.19 -6.24
N GLU A 136 -3.86 22.89 -5.50
CA GLU A 136 -2.42 22.94 -5.80
C GLU A 136 -1.71 21.61 -5.53
N GLY A 137 -2.28 20.79 -4.62
CA GLY A 137 -1.67 19.56 -4.16
C GLY A 137 -0.37 19.77 -3.38
N SER A 138 0.25 18.66 -2.96
CA SER A 138 1.59 18.69 -2.35
C SER A 138 2.70 18.91 -3.40
N SER A 139 2.42 18.59 -4.67
CA SER A 139 3.27 18.84 -5.83
C SER A 139 2.38 18.93 -7.09
N PRO A 140 2.48 19.97 -7.92
CA PRO A 140 1.63 20.11 -9.09
C PRO A 140 1.77 18.93 -10.06
N TYR A 141 0.65 18.45 -10.61
CA TYR A 141 0.70 17.50 -11.73
C TYR A 141 1.17 18.21 -12.99
N VAL A 142 2.22 17.67 -13.62
CA VAL A 142 2.69 18.05 -14.96
C VAL A 142 2.86 16.76 -15.77
N PRO A 143 2.41 16.69 -17.03
CA PRO A 143 2.60 15.51 -17.86
C PRO A 143 4.08 15.16 -18.03
N ALA A 144 4.39 13.85 -18.04
CA ALA A 144 5.77 13.36 -18.16
C ALA A 144 6.49 13.83 -19.44
N GLU A 145 5.75 14.08 -20.53
CA GLU A 145 6.32 14.60 -21.79
C GLU A 145 6.77 16.07 -21.68
N GLU A 146 6.17 16.82 -20.76
CA GLU A 146 6.47 18.24 -20.54
C GLU A 146 7.59 18.41 -19.50
N ASP A 147 7.47 17.73 -18.37
CA ASP A 147 8.45 17.74 -17.28
C ASP A 147 8.48 16.37 -16.57
N PRO A 148 9.42 15.48 -16.95
CA PRO A 148 9.56 14.17 -16.33
C PRO A 148 9.80 14.23 -14.82
N ASP A 149 10.59 15.20 -14.35
CA ASP A 149 10.97 15.31 -12.93
C ASP A 149 9.77 15.75 -12.08
N ALA A 150 8.99 16.72 -12.56
CA ALA A 150 7.75 17.12 -11.91
C ALA A 150 6.72 15.98 -11.90
N PHE A 151 6.59 15.22 -12.99
CA PHE A 151 5.72 14.05 -13.03
C PHE A 151 6.14 12.97 -12.02
N ILE A 152 7.44 12.68 -11.94
CA ILE A 152 8.00 11.75 -10.94
C ILE A 152 7.67 12.22 -9.52
N LEU A 153 7.83 13.53 -9.23
CA LEU A 153 7.53 14.08 -7.92
C LEU A 153 6.05 13.95 -7.57
N PHE A 154 5.16 14.28 -8.51
CA PHE A 154 3.71 14.07 -8.36
C PHE A 154 3.38 12.60 -8.07
N ALA A 155 3.89 11.68 -8.88
CA ALA A 155 3.60 10.25 -8.74
C ALA A 155 4.12 9.66 -7.42
N ARG A 156 5.32 10.06 -6.99
CA ARG A 156 5.88 9.69 -5.67
C ARG A 156 5.03 10.24 -4.52
N ALA A 157 4.64 11.52 -4.60
CA ALA A 157 3.80 12.14 -3.60
C ALA A 157 2.42 11.45 -3.52
N LEU A 158 1.81 11.12 -4.66
CA LEU A 158 0.54 10.41 -4.73
C LEU A 158 0.61 9.04 -4.04
N MET A 159 1.62 8.22 -4.39
CA MET A 159 1.84 6.90 -3.77
C MET A 159 2.13 7.02 -2.27
N GLY A 160 3.00 7.93 -1.87
CA GLY A 160 3.37 8.14 -0.46
C GLY A 160 2.18 8.59 0.37
N ILE A 161 1.38 9.52 -0.14
CA ILE A 161 0.16 10.00 0.53
C ILE A 161 -0.88 8.90 0.65
N LEU A 162 -1.05 8.05 -0.37
CA LEU A 162 -1.92 6.88 -0.24
C LEU A 162 -1.46 5.98 0.91
N LEU A 163 -0.18 5.58 0.92
CA LEU A 163 0.36 4.69 1.96
C LEU A 163 0.27 5.30 3.36
N LEU A 164 0.55 6.60 3.50
CA LEU A 164 0.41 7.33 4.77
C LEU A 164 -1.04 7.46 5.21
N THR A 165 -1.97 7.67 4.27
CA THR A 165 -3.40 7.74 4.57
C THR A 165 -3.89 6.40 5.11
N LEU A 166 -3.53 5.30 4.43
CA LEU A 166 -3.91 3.95 4.84
C LEU A 166 -3.25 3.55 6.17
N SER A 167 -2.05 4.01 6.47
CA SER A 167 -1.40 3.70 7.76
C SER A 167 -1.97 4.48 8.95
N GLN A 168 -2.61 5.63 8.70
CA GLN A 168 -3.19 6.49 9.74
C GLN A 168 -4.69 6.24 9.95
N GLN A 169 -5.38 5.69 8.95
CA GLN A 169 -6.80 5.35 9.03
C GLN A 169 -7.05 4.16 9.95
N GLU A 170 -8.22 4.16 10.58
CA GLU A 170 -8.73 2.98 11.28
C GLU A 170 -9.09 1.88 10.26
N VAL A 171 -9.01 0.62 10.68
CA VAL A 171 -9.28 -0.55 9.81
C VAL A 171 -10.68 -0.51 9.21
N ASP A 172 -11.69 -0.10 10.00
CA ASP A 172 -13.09 0.03 9.56
C ASP A 172 -13.30 1.18 8.55
N GLN A 173 -12.33 2.09 8.44
CA GLN A 173 -12.29 3.17 7.45
C GLN A 173 -11.39 2.85 6.25
N GLY A 174 -10.87 1.62 6.16
CA GLY A 174 -10.02 1.19 5.05
C GLY A 174 -8.52 1.35 5.30
N GLY A 175 -8.10 1.58 6.55
CA GLY A 175 -6.70 1.54 6.95
C GLY A 175 -6.07 0.14 6.88
N PHE A 176 -4.74 0.09 7.02
CA PHE A 176 -3.99 -1.16 7.00
C PHE A 176 -4.29 -2.04 8.22
N GLU A 177 -4.50 -3.33 7.96
CA GLU A 177 -4.74 -4.35 8.99
C GLU A 177 -3.42 -5.01 9.42
N GLY A 178 -2.50 -5.24 8.49
CA GLY A 178 -1.26 -5.98 8.72
C GLY A 178 -0.12 -5.14 9.32
N GLY A 179 -0.29 -3.81 9.37
CA GLY A 179 0.66 -2.89 9.99
C GLY A 179 2.10 -3.06 9.46
N ALA A 180 3.05 -3.34 10.35
CA ALA A 180 4.46 -3.51 9.99
C ALA A 180 4.69 -4.68 9.01
N ASP A 181 3.90 -5.74 9.08
CA ASP A 181 4.04 -6.90 8.19
C ASP A 181 3.69 -6.53 6.74
N THR A 182 2.72 -5.63 6.55
CA THR A 182 2.35 -5.09 5.23
C THR A 182 3.48 -4.26 4.63
N PHE A 183 4.14 -3.40 5.42
CA PHE A 183 5.30 -2.65 4.95
C PHE A 183 6.48 -3.58 4.63
N ALA A 184 6.74 -4.58 5.48
CA ALA A 184 7.77 -5.59 5.20
C ALA A 184 7.47 -6.31 3.87
N ALA A 185 6.24 -6.77 3.67
CA ALA A 185 5.82 -7.42 2.43
C ALA A 185 5.99 -6.52 1.19
N LEU A 186 5.72 -5.22 1.30
CA LEU A 186 5.89 -4.28 0.20
C LEU A 186 7.34 -4.17 -0.29
N PHE A 187 8.34 -4.33 0.58
CA PHE A 187 9.73 -4.40 0.14
C PHE A 187 9.97 -5.63 -0.77
N TYR A 188 9.47 -6.81 -0.37
CA TYR A 188 9.61 -8.04 -1.17
C TYR A 188 8.80 -8.01 -2.46
N VAL A 189 7.63 -7.38 -2.47
CA VAL A 189 6.83 -7.21 -3.69
C VAL A 189 7.60 -6.43 -4.76
N THR A 190 8.53 -5.55 -4.36
CA THR A 190 9.34 -4.74 -5.26
C THR A 190 10.67 -5.37 -5.67
N SER A 191 10.97 -6.59 -5.17
CA SER A 191 12.15 -7.34 -5.59
C SER A 191 12.03 -7.80 -7.05
N ALA A 192 13.14 -8.25 -7.65
CA ALA A 192 13.13 -8.72 -9.02
C ALA A 192 12.23 -9.94 -9.21
N GLU A 193 12.15 -10.79 -8.19
CA GLU A 193 11.34 -12.00 -8.14
C GLU A 193 9.91 -11.74 -7.68
N GLY A 194 9.63 -10.61 -7.01
CA GLY A 194 8.36 -10.33 -6.36
C GLY A 194 8.14 -11.15 -5.08
N LEU A 195 6.92 -11.08 -4.54
CA LEU A 195 6.53 -11.81 -3.33
C LEU A 195 5.49 -12.88 -3.66
N THR A 196 5.82 -14.13 -3.35
CA THR A 196 4.85 -15.25 -3.36
C THR A 196 4.34 -15.48 -1.96
N VAL A 197 3.02 -15.36 -1.78
CA VAL A 197 2.36 -15.54 -0.50
C VAL A 197 1.56 -16.85 -0.52
N PRO A 198 1.70 -17.70 0.51
CA PRO A 198 0.95 -18.95 0.57
C PRO A 198 -0.57 -18.76 0.58
N ASP A 199 -1.31 -19.58 -0.17
CA ASP A 199 -2.78 -19.63 -0.01
C ASP A 199 -3.15 -20.59 1.12
N ILE A 200 -3.46 -20.01 2.28
CA ILE A 200 -3.91 -20.79 3.43
C ILE A 200 -5.39 -21.22 3.38
N LEU A 201 -6.15 -20.79 2.37
CA LEU A 201 -7.59 -21.05 2.22
C LEU A 201 -7.90 -22.16 1.22
N SER A 202 -7.05 -22.37 0.22
CA SER A 202 -7.27 -23.37 -0.85
C SER A 202 -7.03 -24.84 -0.46
N GLY A 203 -6.65 -25.13 0.78
CA GLY A 203 -6.79 -26.47 1.38
C GLY A 203 -5.96 -27.60 0.73
N GLY A 204 -4.79 -27.29 0.17
CA GLY A 204 -3.88 -28.28 -0.41
C GLY A 204 -3.21 -29.19 0.62
N SER A 205 -2.67 -30.34 0.18
CA SER A 205 -1.97 -31.29 1.08
C SER A 205 -0.53 -30.89 1.44
N ASP A 206 0.04 -29.92 0.71
CA ASP A 206 1.42 -29.42 0.84
C ASP A 206 1.51 -28.00 1.44
N MET A 207 0.45 -27.59 2.13
CA MET A 207 0.34 -26.24 2.72
C MET A 207 1.52 -25.95 3.65
N PRO A 208 2.17 -24.78 3.55
CA PRO A 208 3.04 -24.32 4.61
C PRO A 208 2.17 -24.19 5.86
N ARG A 209 2.45 -25.05 6.83
CA ARG A 209 1.69 -25.11 8.07
C ARG A 209 2.01 -23.83 8.81
N VAL A 210 1.00 -22.98 8.96
CA VAL A 210 0.99 -21.92 9.98
C VAL A 210 1.75 -22.44 11.21
N PRO A 211 2.73 -21.68 11.73
CA PRO A 211 3.51 -22.09 12.88
C PRO A 211 2.63 -22.66 13.99
N ARG A 212 3.14 -23.65 14.73
CA ARG A 212 2.37 -24.24 15.81
C ARG A 212 2.56 -23.44 17.09
N ALA A 213 1.46 -23.18 17.77
CA ALA A 213 1.49 -22.66 19.13
C ALA A 213 2.14 -23.70 20.08
N PRO A 214 2.63 -23.28 21.27
CA PRO A 214 3.25 -24.18 22.26
C PRO A 214 2.35 -25.38 22.67
N GLY A 215 1.03 -25.26 22.52
CA GLY A 215 0.04 -26.33 22.76
C GLY A 215 -0.18 -27.31 21.59
N GLY A 216 0.56 -27.19 20.49
CA GLY A 216 0.54 -28.12 19.35
C GLY A 216 -0.53 -27.86 18.28
N GLY A 217 -1.47 -26.93 18.52
CA GLY A 217 -2.41 -26.41 17.53
C GLY A 217 -1.78 -25.36 16.61
N PRO A 218 -2.46 -24.98 15.50
CA PRO A 218 -2.03 -23.85 14.68
C PRO A 218 -2.05 -22.56 15.50
N ASP A 219 -1.02 -21.73 15.32
CA ASP A 219 -0.95 -20.40 15.91
C ASP A 219 -1.88 -19.45 15.14
N LEU A 220 -3.02 -19.12 15.77
CA LEU A 220 -4.03 -18.27 15.15
C LEU A 220 -3.52 -16.85 14.92
N ASP A 221 -2.64 -16.33 15.76
CA ASP A 221 -2.10 -14.98 15.61
C ASP A 221 -1.22 -14.92 14.36
N GLN A 222 -0.40 -15.95 14.13
CA GLN A 222 0.43 -16.07 12.93
C GLN A 222 -0.38 -16.29 11.64
N ALA A 223 -1.54 -16.93 11.74
CA ALA A 223 -2.48 -17.02 10.62
C ALA A 223 -3.16 -15.67 10.32
N LEU A 224 -3.56 -14.93 11.37
CA LEU A 224 -4.18 -13.62 11.23
C LEU A 224 -3.23 -12.60 10.62
N ARG A 225 -1.96 -12.57 11.05
CA ARG A 225 -0.90 -11.75 10.43
C ARG A 225 -0.86 -11.92 8.91
N LEU A 226 -0.82 -13.18 8.45
CA LEU A 226 -0.84 -13.50 7.02
C LEU A 226 -2.12 -13.01 6.33
N MET A 227 -3.30 -13.27 6.92
CA MET A 227 -4.57 -12.84 6.31
C MET A 227 -4.68 -11.33 6.20
N TYR A 228 -4.24 -10.59 7.22
CA TYR A 228 -4.23 -9.13 7.21
C TYR A 228 -3.27 -8.58 6.15
N THR A 229 -2.06 -9.13 6.04
CA THR A 229 -1.12 -8.75 4.97
C THR A 229 -1.67 -9.07 3.57
N ILE A 230 -2.32 -10.22 3.36
CA ILE A 230 -2.96 -10.57 2.08
C ILE A 230 -4.11 -9.61 1.76
N SER A 231 -4.92 -9.25 2.76
CA SER A 231 -6.02 -8.27 2.62
C SER A 231 -5.48 -6.93 2.14
N ASP A 232 -4.44 -6.43 2.81
CA ASP A 232 -3.79 -5.16 2.46
C ASP A 232 -3.15 -5.20 1.06
N LEU A 233 -2.40 -6.26 0.71
CA LEU A 233 -1.80 -6.41 -0.62
C LEU A 233 -2.85 -6.54 -1.73
N THR A 234 -3.96 -7.22 -1.46
CA THR A 234 -5.09 -7.31 -2.39
C THR A 234 -5.71 -5.93 -2.62
N ARG A 235 -5.90 -5.15 -1.55
CA ARG A 235 -6.41 -3.78 -1.61
C ARG A 235 -5.48 -2.86 -2.39
N LEU A 236 -4.18 -2.89 -2.08
CA LEU A 236 -3.15 -2.13 -2.82
C LEU A 236 -3.08 -2.55 -4.29
N SER A 237 -3.38 -3.82 -4.59
CA SER A 237 -3.45 -4.28 -5.97
C SER A 237 -4.67 -3.71 -6.70
N ALA A 238 -5.83 -3.69 -6.06
CA ALA A 238 -7.01 -3.04 -6.62
C ALA A 238 -6.79 -1.53 -6.81
N TYR A 239 -6.09 -0.87 -5.87
CA TYR A 239 -5.69 0.54 -6.02
C TYR A 239 -4.69 0.77 -7.16
N GLY A 240 -4.10 -0.28 -7.73
CA GLY A 240 -3.16 -0.20 -8.84
C GLY A 240 -1.73 0.10 -8.44
N LEU A 241 -1.39 -0.04 -7.15
CA LEU A 241 -0.02 0.13 -6.65
C LEU A 241 0.81 -1.15 -6.81
N VAL A 242 0.18 -2.31 -6.64
CA VAL A 242 0.81 -3.63 -6.74
C VAL A 242 0.09 -4.45 -7.82
N ARG A 243 0.82 -5.28 -8.55
CA ARG A 243 0.20 -6.24 -9.46
C ARG A 243 0.09 -7.60 -8.80
N ARG A 244 -1.13 -8.13 -8.77
CA ARG A 244 -1.42 -9.51 -8.38
C ARG A 244 -1.47 -10.41 -9.62
N ASP A 245 -0.54 -11.33 -9.73
CA ASP A 245 -0.58 -12.37 -10.76
C ASP A 245 -1.51 -13.49 -10.30
N SER A 246 -2.65 -13.57 -10.96
CA SER A 246 -3.67 -14.59 -10.73
C SER A 246 -3.65 -15.61 -11.86
N GLU A 247 -2.56 -16.35 -12.00
CA GLU A 247 -2.60 -17.58 -12.80
C GLU A 247 -3.55 -18.57 -12.13
N ARG A 248 -4.61 -18.93 -12.85
CA ARG A 248 -5.82 -19.62 -12.37
C ARG A 248 -5.60 -21.06 -11.85
N ALA A 249 -4.35 -21.48 -11.63
CA ALA A 249 -3.97 -22.83 -11.24
C ALA A 249 -2.81 -22.90 -10.22
N ALA A 250 -2.23 -21.76 -9.80
CA ALA A 250 -1.20 -21.77 -8.77
C ALA A 250 -1.85 -21.79 -7.37
N PRO A 251 -1.39 -22.65 -6.44
CA PRO A 251 -1.86 -22.64 -5.07
C PRO A 251 -1.37 -21.43 -4.28
N ASP A 252 -0.48 -20.59 -4.81
CA ASP A 252 0.02 -19.41 -4.11
C ASP A 252 -0.36 -18.14 -4.88
N THR A 253 -0.51 -17.03 -4.17
CA THR A 253 -0.74 -15.73 -4.81
C THR A 253 0.58 -15.00 -4.97
N HIS A 254 0.89 -14.59 -6.20
CA HIS A 254 2.11 -13.86 -6.51
C HIS A 254 1.82 -12.36 -6.67
N TYR A 255 2.64 -11.52 -6.03
CA TYR A 255 2.54 -10.07 -6.05
C TYR A 255 3.85 -9.46 -6.54
N ARG A 256 3.76 -8.46 -7.41
CA ARG A 256 4.93 -7.72 -7.93
C ARG A 256 4.64 -6.23 -8.05
N ALA A 257 5.67 -5.42 -7.86
CA ALA A 257 5.67 -4.00 -8.15
C ALA A 257 7.00 -3.59 -8.78
N ASN A 258 7.03 -2.46 -9.47
CA ASN A 258 8.26 -1.98 -10.10
C ASN A 258 9.10 -1.14 -9.11
N LEU A 259 10.31 -0.77 -9.56
CA LEU A 259 11.27 -0.04 -8.73
C LEU A 259 10.78 1.36 -8.28
N ALA A 260 9.84 1.97 -9.00
CA ALA A 260 9.27 3.26 -8.61
C ALA A 260 8.47 3.14 -7.29
N VAL A 261 7.75 2.03 -7.10
CA VAL A 261 7.05 1.73 -5.85
C VAL A 261 8.03 1.50 -4.70
N MET A 262 9.13 0.80 -4.93
CA MET A 262 10.17 0.55 -3.91
C MET A 262 10.69 1.85 -3.29
N ALA A 263 11.03 2.82 -4.15
CA ALA A 263 11.60 4.07 -3.68
C ALA A 263 10.62 4.83 -2.75
N VAL A 264 9.32 4.76 -3.04
CA VAL A 264 8.29 5.38 -2.18
C VAL A 264 8.07 4.60 -0.89
N VAL A 265 8.03 3.27 -0.96
CA VAL A 265 7.90 2.41 0.22
C VAL A 265 9.06 2.64 1.19
N ALA A 266 10.30 2.72 0.69
CA ALA A 266 11.47 3.01 1.49
C ALA A 266 11.37 4.35 2.22
N SER A 267 11.06 5.44 1.51
CA SER A 267 10.90 6.77 2.11
C SER A 267 9.73 6.85 3.09
N THR A 268 8.62 6.16 2.81
CA THR A 268 7.43 6.16 3.67
C THR A 268 7.68 5.37 4.96
N ALA A 269 8.32 4.21 4.85
CA ALA A 269 8.71 3.40 6.00
C ALA A 269 9.67 4.17 6.91
N ASP A 270 10.66 4.87 6.33
CA ASP A 270 11.59 5.67 7.11
C ASP A 270 10.88 6.78 7.92
N LEU A 271 9.96 7.50 7.29
CA LEU A 271 9.12 8.51 7.96
C LEU A 271 8.32 7.92 9.13
N LEU A 272 7.71 6.74 8.93
CA LEU A 272 6.84 6.09 9.91
C LEU A 272 7.61 5.47 11.08
N PHE A 273 8.80 4.92 10.85
CA PHE A 273 9.55 4.15 11.85
C PHE A 273 10.69 4.92 12.52
N HIS A 274 11.28 5.93 11.87
CA HIS A 274 12.41 6.70 12.42
C HIS A 274 12.10 8.17 12.75
N GLY A 275 10.96 8.68 12.29
CA GLY A 275 10.52 10.07 12.51
C GLY A 275 11.36 11.10 11.74
N PRO A 276 10.87 12.34 11.58
CA PRO A 276 11.49 13.37 10.72
C PRO A 276 12.84 13.91 11.22
N ASP A 277 13.30 13.53 12.42
CA ASP A 277 14.50 14.10 13.07
C ASP A 277 15.80 13.29 12.82
N GLN A 278 15.78 12.28 11.95
CA GLN A 278 16.94 11.40 11.70
C GLN A 278 17.45 11.33 10.25
N SER A 279 16.89 12.13 9.33
CA SER A 279 17.35 12.26 7.92
C SER A 279 18.30 13.43 7.70
#